data_AF-A0A959CUU7-F1
#
_entry.id   AF-A0A959CUU7-F1
#
_cell.length_a   1.000
_cell.length_b   1.000
_cell.length_c   1.000
_cell.angle_alpha   90.00
_cell.angle_beta   90.00
_cell.angle_gamma   90.00
#
_symmetry.space_group_name_H-M   'P 1'
#
loop_
_entity.id
_entity.type
_entity.pdbx_description
1 polymer ?
#
loop_
_entity_poly.entity_id
_entity_poly.type
_entity_poly.pdbx_seq_one_letter_code
_entity_poly.pdbx_strand_id
1 'polypeptide(L)' 'MPLLFPNPCFGPFAFLAAAVRGEISVNPGDLSALENNMAVMEILDAAKLSAAEGKTIELSK' A
#
# COMPACT_ATOMS: atom_id res chain seq x y z
N MET A 1 -18.33 25.41 13.38
CA MET A 1 -17.87 24.17 12.72
C MET A 1 -17.76 24.45 11.23
N PRO A 2 -16.56 24.64 10.68
CA PRO A 2 -16.38 24.68 9.24
C PRO A 2 -16.12 23.25 8.74
N LEU A 3 -16.89 22.84 7.74
CA LEU A 3 -16.59 21.65 6.95
C LEU A 3 -15.38 21.92 6.04
N LEU A 4 -14.70 20.83 5.65
CA LEU A 4 -13.90 20.61 4.43
C LEU A 4 -12.42 20.29 4.69
N PHE A 5 -12.12 18.98 4.73
CA PHE A 5 -10.81 18.45 4.33
C PHE A 5 -10.40 19.10 3.00
N PRO A 6 -9.16 19.56 2.83
CA PRO A 6 -8.71 19.97 1.51
C PRO A 6 -8.81 18.75 0.58
N ASN A 7 -9.23 19.02 -0.66
CA ASN A 7 -9.46 18.09 -1.76
C ASN A 7 -8.19 18.02 -2.65
N PRO A 8 -7.43 16.91 -2.65
CA PRO A 8 -6.48 16.60 -3.74
C PRO A 8 -6.60 15.16 -4.30
N CYS A 9 -7.50 14.30 -3.80
CA CYS A 9 -7.43 12.84 -4.02
C CYS A 9 -8.78 12.19 -4.39
N PHE A 10 -9.36 12.50 -5.56
CA PHE A 10 -10.61 11.86 -6.02
C PHE A 10 -10.42 10.47 -6.66
N GLY A 11 -9.22 9.90 -6.62
CA GLY A 11 -8.94 8.56 -7.15
C GLY A 11 -7.46 8.21 -7.15
N PRO A 12 -7.11 6.94 -7.43
CA PRO A 12 -5.74 6.44 -7.31
C PRO A 12 -4.74 7.17 -8.22
N PHE A 13 -5.16 7.61 -9.41
CA PHE A 13 -4.29 8.33 -10.33
C PHE A 13 -3.99 9.77 -9.89
N ALA A 14 -4.97 10.47 -9.30
CA ALA A 14 -4.75 11.81 -8.76
C ALA A 14 -3.78 11.77 -7.58
N PHE A 15 -3.97 10.80 -6.68
CA PHE A 15 -3.07 10.53 -5.57
C PHE A 15 -1.66 10.22 -6.06
N LEU A 16 -1.51 9.28 -7.02
CA LEU A 16 -0.22 8.92 -7.60
C LEU A 16 0.50 10.13 -8.20
N ALA A 17 -0.22 10.95 -8.97
CA ALA A 17 0.36 12.11 -9.62
C ALA A 17 0.85 13.15 -8.59
N ALA A 18 0.09 13.37 -7.52
CA ALA A 18 0.48 14.27 -6.43
C ALA A 18 1.69 13.74 -5.64
N ALA A 19 1.75 12.43 -5.37
CA ALA A 19 2.89 11.80 -4.73
C ALA A 19 4.18 11.93 -5.58
N VAL A 20 4.08 11.65 -6.90
CA VAL A 20 5.22 11.78 -7.83
C VAL A 20 5.70 13.22 -7.96
N ARG A 21 4.79 14.20 -7.90
CA ARG A 21 5.13 15.63 -7.93
C ARG A 21 5.62 16.20 -6.60
N GLY A 22 5.62 15.41 -5.52
CA GLY A 22 6.01 15.86 -4.18
C GLY A 22 4.97 16.78 -3.50
N GLU A 23 3.74 16.79 -3.98
CA GLU A 23 2.62 17.54 -3.41
C GLU A 23 2.04 16.85 -2.15
N ILE A 24 2.26 15.53 -2.03
CA ILE A 24 1.88 14.71 -0.88
C ILE A 24 3.10 13.93 -0.41
N SER A 25 3.35 13.95 0.90
CA SER A 25 4.33 13.07 1.54
C SER A 25 3.67 11.73 1.87
N VAL A 26 4.25 10.64 1.39
CA VAL A 26 3.79 9.28 1.68
C VAL A 26 4.72 8.67 2.73
N ASN A 27 4.19 8.39 3.91
CA ASN A 27 4.92 7.77 5.01
C ASN A 27 4.93 6.24 4.85
N PRO A 28 5.92 5.52 5.40
CA PRO A 28 6.05 4.06 5.27
C PRO A 28 4.79 3.23 5.59
N GLY A 29 3.96 3.67 6.53
CA GLY A 29 2.74 2.98 6.96
C GLY A 29 1.45 3.40 6.25
N ASP A 30 1.53 4.32 5.27
CA ASP A 30 0.35 4.77 4.54
C ASP A 30 -0.16 3.66 3.59
N LEU A 31 -1.46 3.65 3.31
CA LEU A 31 -2.11 2.62 2.47
C LEU A 31 -1.51 2.49 1.06
N SER A 32 -0.91 3.57 0.55
CA SER A 32 -0.27 3.60 -0.77
C SER A 32 1.26 3.65 -0.69
N ALA A 33 1.83 3.46 0.50
CA ALA A 33 3.27 3.40 0.69
C ALA A 33 3.86 2.15 0.04
N LEU A 34 5.04 2.30 -0.57
CA LEU A 34 5.73 1.19 -1.19
C LEU A 34 6.06 0.09 -0.18
N GLU A 35 6.59 0.46 0.99
CA GLU A 35 6.99 -0.48 2.04
C GLU A 35 5.81 -1.34 2.52
N ASN A 36 4.68 -0.71 2.89
CA ASN A 36 3.47 -1.41 3.27
C ASN A 36 2.95 -2.34 2.14
N ASN A 37 2.93 -1.86 0.90
CA ASN A 37 2.42 -2.65 -0.21
C ASN A 37 3.33 -3.83 -0.58
N MET A 38 4.65 -3.71 -0.44
CA MET A 38 5.58 -4.82 -0.67
C MET A 38 5.41 -5.90 0.40
N ALA A 39 5.26 -5.54 1.67
CA ALA A 39 4.97 -6.51 2.73
C ALA A 39 3.65 -7.27 2.48
N VAL A 40 2.61 -6.57 2.02
CA VAL A 40 1.34 -7.21 1.62
C VAL A 40 1.56 -8.19 0.46
N MET A 41 2.34 -7.80 -0.56
CA MET A 41 2.62 -8.69 -1.70
C MET A 41 3.37 -9.95 -1.28
N GLU A 42 4.35 -9.85 -0.36
CA GLU A 42 5.07 -11.01 0.19
C GLU A 42 4.13 -11.97 0.94
N ILE A 43 3.22 -11.43 1.76
CA ILE A 43 2.19 -12.24 2.45
C ILE A 43 1.30 -12.96 1.44
N LEU A 44 0.83 -12.26 0.40
CA LEU A 44 -0.05 -12.84 -0.61
C LEU A 44 0.68 -13.89 -1.47
N ASP A 45 1.98 -13.71 -1.73
CA ASP A 45 2.78 -14.69 -2.45
C ASP A 45 2.98 -15.97 -1.62
N ALA A 46 3.33 -15.81 -0.34
CA ALA A 46 3.41 -16.92 0.60
C ALA A 46 2.07 -17.64 0.78
N ALA A 47 0.95 -16.91 0.78
CA ALA A 47 -0.39 -17.51 0.86
C ALA A 47 -0.72 -18.36 -0.37
N LYS A 48 -0.35 -17.91 -1.58
CA LYS A 48 -0.51 -18.74 -2.81
C LYS A 48 0.30 -20.03 -2.73
N LEU A 49 1.57 -19.94 -2.31
CA LEU A 49 2.45 -21.10 -2.15
C LEU A 49 1.91 -22.06 -1.07
N SER A 50 1.47 -21.50 0.07
CA SER A 50 0.84 -22.25 1.15
C SER A 50 -0.38 -23.04 0.69
N ALA A 51 -1.27 -22.41 -0.10
CA ALA A 51 -2.45 -23.07 -0.65
C ALA A 51 -2.11 -24.17 -1.66
N ALA A 52 -1.03 -24.00 -2.44
CA ALA A 52 -0.58 -24.98 -3.43
C ALA A 52 0.09 -26.21 -2.77
N GLU A 53 0.85 -26.01 -1.70
CA GLU A 53 1.64 -27.06 -1.05
C GLU A 53 0.96 -27.67 0.19
N GLY A 54 -0.06 -27.00 0.73
CA GLY A 54 -0.77 -27.43 1.95
C GLY A 54 0.07 -27.29 3.22
N LYS A 55 0.99 -26.32 3.28
CA LYS A 55 1.92 -26.12 4.40
C LYS A 55 2.07 -24.64 4.74
N THR A 56 2.52 -24.35 5.97
CA THR A 56 2.90 -22.99 6.36
C THR A 56 4.16 -22.56 5.63
N ILE A 57 4.14 -21.35 5.04
CA ILE A 57 5.30 -20.69 4.44
C ILE A 57 5.74 -19.57 5.38
N GLU A 58 6.96 -19.67 5.90
CA GLU A 58 7.56 -18.65 6.76
C GLU A 58 8.11 -17.50 5.92
N LEU A 59 7.79 -16.26 6.29
CA LEU A 59 8.35 -15.08 5.64
C LEU A 59 9.74 -14.80 6.20
N SER A 60 10.70 -14.54 5.30
CA SER A 60 12.03 -14.08 5.69
C SER A 60 11.98 -12.59 6.00
N LYS A 61 12.68 -12.15 7.06
CA LYS A 61 12.80 -10.74 7.43
C LYS A 61 14.02 -10.10 6.78
#